data_AF-A0A3P7EG53-F1
#
_entry.id   AF-A0A3P7EG53-F1
#
_cell.length_a   1.000
_cell.length_b   1.000
_cell.length_c   1.000
_cell.angle_alpha   90.00
_cell.angle_beta   90.00
_cell.angle_gamma   90.00
#
_symmetry.space_group_name_H-M   'P 1'
#
loop_
_entity.id
_entity.type
_entity.pdbx_description
1 polymer ?
#
loop_
_entity_poly.entity_id
_entity_poly.type
_entity_poly.pdbx_seq_one_letter_code
_entity_poly.pdbx_strand_id
1 'polypeptide(L)'
;MEIALRLIDPSIALPYWDSSLDQHLSDPRDSVMWTDMLMGESNLNGEVINGPFAGFITLEGHPTIARNLGEEGHLFTDENINTVYACPYPPNFAALEYYHASVHIWIGGDMKPPSTSANDPVFFLHHSFVDYIFENWRQMHQNRIQREQDYPEEIITCTTPRHFANANMRPFNLVNKHGKQI
;
A
#
# COMPACT_ATOMS: atom_id res chain seq x y z
N MET A 1 -3.72 7.46 -9.37
CA MET A 1 -3.71 8.59 -8.41
C MET A 1 -2.69 9.65 -8.83
N GLU A 2 -1.42 9.30 -9.05
CA GLU A 2 -0.39 10.28 -9.42
C GLU A 2 -0.77 11.19 -10.60
N ILE A 3 -1.34 10.64 -11.68
CA ILE A 3 -1.83 11.46 -12.81
C ILE A 3 -2.82 12.53 -12.36
N ALA A 4 -3.74 12.21 -11.43
CA ALA A 4 -4.71 13.17 -10.92
C ALA A 4 -4.05 14.30 -10.12
N LEU A 5 -3.02 13.99 -9.33
CA LEU A 5 -2.20 15.00 -8.64
C LEU A 5 -1.47 15.88 -9.66
N ARG A 6 -0.88 15.28 -10.70
CA ARG A 6 -0.14 16.01 -11.74
C ARG A 6 -0.99 16.88 -12.66
N LEU A 7 -2.30 16.62 -12.74
CA LEU A 7 -3.23 17.53 -13.41
C LEU A 7 -3.42 18.86 -12.65
N ILE A 8 -3.14 18.88 -11.34
CA ILE A 8 -3.17 20.09 -10.52
C ILE A 8 -1.78 20.74 -10.49
N ASP A 9 -0.75 19.96 -10.16
CA ASP A 9 0.65 20.41 -10.15
C ASP A 9 1.53 19.37 -10.86
N PRO A 10 2.04 19.65 -12.07
CA PRO A 10 2.84 18.68 -12.81
C PRO A 10 4.22 18.42 -12.21
N SER A 11 4.66 19.19 -11.22
CA SER A 11 5.97 19.03 -10.58
C SER A 11 5.98 18.00 -9.44
N ILE A 12 4.80 17.61 -8.94
CA ILE A 12 4.71 16.66 -7.83
C ILE A 12 4.66 15.21 -8.30
N ALA A 13 5.20 14.34 -7.46
CA ALA A 13 5.06 12.90 -7.56
C ALA A 13 4.40 12.37 -6.29
N LEU A 14 3.83 11.16 -6.37
CA LEU A 14 3.29 10.51 -5.20
C LEU A 14 4.44 9.97 -4.34
N PRO A 15 4.63 10.43 -3.09
CA PRO A 15 5.67 9.88 -2.22
C PRO A 15 5.29 8.47 -1.76
N TYR A 16 6.29 7.69 -1.39
CA TYR A 16 6.10 6.45 -0.64
C TYR A 16 6.39 6.66 0.84
N TRP A 17 5.78 5.85 1.70
CA TRP A 17 6.12 5.76 3.12
C TRP A 17 6.86 4.44 3.38
N ASP A 18 8.17 4.54 3.64
CA ASP A 18 8.97 3.40 4.03
C ASP A 18 8.75 3.04 5.51
N SER A 19 7.71 2.25 5.76
CA SER A 19 7.38 1.81 7.11
C SER A 19 8.46 0.94 7.77
N SER A 20 9.43 0.41 7.01
CA SER A 20 10.54 -0.35 7.58
C SER A 20 11.56 0.53 8.31
N LEU A 21 11.65 1.80 7.94
CA LEU A 21 12.43 2.77 8.71
C LEU A 21 11.75 3.09 10.05
N ASP A 22 10.44 3.30 10.02
CA ASP A 22 9.66 3.62 11.22
C ASP A 22 9.56 2.43 12.17
N GLN A 23 9.63 1.21 11.66
CA GLN A 23 9.70 0.00 12.48
C GLN A 23 10.83 0.10 13.50
N HIS A 24 11.98 0.67 13.12
CA HIS A 24 13.17 0.74 13.97
C HIS A 24 13.06 1.74 15.13
N LEU A 25 12.00 2.54 15.18
CA LEU A 25 11.72 3.41 16.31
C LEU A 25 11.41 2.58 17.56
N SER A 26 11.68 3.16 18.74
CA SER A 26 11.28 2.54 20.01
C SER A 26 9.77 2.39 20.11
N ASP A 27 9.04 3.35 19.54
CA ASP A 27 7.61 3.27 19.28
C ASP A 27 7.35 3.80 17.86
N PRO A 28 6.93 2.95 16.90
CA PRO A 28 6.66 3.40 15.54
C PRO A 28 5.52 4.44 15.42
N ARG A 29 4.74 4.64 16.50
CA ARG A 29 3.73 5.71 16.60
C ARG A 29 4.37 7.09 16.75
N ASP A 30 5.63 7.16 17.17
CA ASP A 30 6.38 8.43 17.30
C ASP A 30 6.95 8.92 15.95
N SER A 31 6.67 8.23 14.85
CA SER A 31 7.08 8.68 13.52
C SER A 31 6.50 10.04 13.18
N VAL A 32 7.29 10.88 12.49
CA VAL A 32 6.85 12.15 11.92
C VAL A 32 5.62 11.98 11.02
N MET A 33 5.42 10.79 10.45
CA MET A 33 4.24 10.45 9.65
C MET A 33 2.93 10.73 10.37
N TRP A 34 2.86 10.50 11.68
CA TRP A 34 1.64 10.60 12.49
C TRP A 34 1.50 11.93 13.21
N THR A 35 2.25 12.94 12.78
CA THR A 35 2.19 14.32 13.31
C THR A 35 1.28 15.20 12.47
N ASP A 36 0.88 16.34 13.03
CA ASP A 36 0.10 17.38 12.35
C ASP A 36 0.80 18.00 11.13
N MET A 37 2.12 17.83 10.99
CA MET A 37 2.86 18.26 9.81
C MET A 37 2.59 17.38 8.58
N LEU A 38 2.26 16.09 8.78
CA LEU A 38 2.07 15.12 7.69
C LEU A 38 0.66 14.52 7.69
N MET A 39 0.43 13.36 8.31
CA MET A 39 -0.85 12.66 8.19
C MET A 39 -1.86 13.03 9.28
N GLY A 40 -1.45 13.73 10.33
CA GLY A 40 -2.29 14.12 11.46
C GLY A 40 -2.28 13.14 12.62
N GLU A 41 -2.43 13.69 13.83
CA GLU A 41 -2.52 12.94 15.10
C GLU A 41 -3.95 12.41 15.31
N SER A 42 -4.06 11.28 16.00
CA SER A 42 -5.34 10.64 16.35
C SER A 42 -5.63 10.75 17.85
N ASN A 43 -6.89 10.98 18.21
CA ASN A 43 -7.32 11.03 19.61
C ASN A 43 -7.54 9.61 20.19
N LEU A 44 -7.99 9.52 21.45
CA LEU A 44 -8.25 8.23 22.12
C LEU A 44 -9.38 7.39 21.50
N ASN A 45 -10.24 7.98 20.67
CA ASN A 45 -11.27 7.28 19.90
C ASN A 45 -10.77 6.86 18.51
N GLY A 46 -9.51 7.17 18.18
CA GLY A 46 -8.88 6.95 16.88
C GLY A 46 -9.16 8.03 15.84
N GLU A 47 -9.90 9.09 16.16
CA GLU A 47 -10.26 10.12 15.16
C GLU A 47 -9.05 11.01 14.85
N VAL A 48 -8.78 11.27 13.57
CA VAL A 48 -7.75 12.23 13.14
C VAL A 48 -8.23 13.66 13.42
N ILE A 49 -7.54 14.36 14.32
CA ILE A 49 -8.03 15.64 14.89
C ILE A 49 -7.27 16.89 14.41
N ASN A 50 -6.11 16.74 13.77
CA ASN A 50 -5.31 17.85 13.26
C ASN A 50 -4.54 17.46 11.98
N GLY A 51 -3.71 18.39 11.50
CA GLY A 51 -3.00 18.26 10.23
C GLY A 51 -3.88 18.41 8.99
N PRO A 52 -3.32 18.17 7.79
CA PRO A 52 -3.98 18.42 6.51
C PRO A 52 -5.28 17.63 6.27
N PHE A 53 -5.49 16.55 7.02
CA PHE A 53 -6.62 15.63 6.84
C PHE A 53 -7.61 15.64 8.01
N ALA A 54 -7.48 16.60 8.94
CA ALA A 54 -8.51 16.83 9.96
C ALA A 54 -9.83 17.22 9.30
N GLY A 55 -10.94 16.62 9.75
CA GLY A 55 -12.27 16.86 9.19
C GLY A 55 -12.46 16.30 7.77
N PHE A 56 -11.57 15.40 7.31
CA PHE A 56 -11.75 14.70 6.06
C PHE A 56 -12.94 13.73 6.18
N ILE A 57 -14.00 14.01 5.43
CA ILE A 57 -15.25 13.24 5.47
C ILE A 57 -15.07 11.97 4.66
N THR A 58 -15.35 10.81 5.25
CA THR A 58 -15.23 9.51 4.57
C THR A 58 -16.39 9.29 3.59
N LEU A 59 -16.25 8.34 2.68
CA LEU A 59 -17.31 7.98 1.73
C LEU A 59 -18.60 7.47 2.41
N GLU A 60 -18.48 6.96 3.63
CA GLU A 60 -19.58 6.51 4.48
C GLU A 60 -20.29 7.68 5.20
N GLY A 61 -19.73 8.88 5.12
CA GLY A 61 -20.27 10.08 5.75
C GLY A 61 -19.80 10.30 7.18
N HIS A 62 -18.75 9.61 7.64
CA HIS A 62 -18.12 9.91 8.91
C HIS A 62 -17.38 11.27 8.82
N PRO A 63 -17.42 12.10 9.87
CA PRO A 63 -16.87 13.46 9.81
C PRO A 63 -15.33 13.50 9.79
N THR A 64 -14.67 12.38 10.10
CA THR A 64 -13.22 12.25 10.20
C THR A 64 -12.80 10.85 9.78
N ILE A 65 -11.57 10.73 9.29
CA ILE A 65 -10.87 9.45 9.16
C ILE A 65 -10.50 8.94 10.57
N ALA A 66 -10.47 7.62 10.75
CA ALA A 66 -10.03 6.97 11.98
C ALA A 66 -8.75 6.13 11.80
N ARG A 67 -7.90 6.08 12.84
CA ARG A 67 -6.67 5.28 12.96
C ARG A 67 -6.49 4.80 14.39
N ASN A 68 -6.10 3.53 14.57
CA ASN A 68 -5.80 2.91 15.86
C ASN A 68 -4.37 2.33 15.83
N LEU A 69 -3.38 3.22 15.77
CA LEU A 69 -2.00 2.85 15.47
C LEU A 69 -1.43 1.83 16.47
N GLY A 70 -0.94 0.71 15.95
CA GLY A 70 -0.20 -0.29 16.71
C GLY A 70 -1.01 -1.13 17.69
N GLU A 71 -2.34 -1.09 17.65
CA GLU A 71 -3.18 -2.01 18.45
C GLU A 71 -3.09 -3.46 17.96
N GLU A 72 -2.95 -3.64 16.64
CA GLU A 72 -2.82 -4.93 15.97
C GLU A 72 -1.77 -4.82 14.84
N GLY A 73 -1.43 -5.93 14.17
CA GLY A 73 -0.53 -5.89 13.02
C GLY A 73 0.89 -5.44 13.33
N HIS A 74 1.67 -5.15 12.29
CA HIS A 74 3.03 -4.62 12.41
C HIS A 74 3.44 -3.90 11.12
N LEU A 75 4.42 -3.00 11.21
CA LEU A 75 5.07 -2.40 10.05
C LEU A 75 5.94 -3.42 9.29
N PHE A 76 6.33 -3.10 8.05
CA PHE A 76 7.32 -3.92 7.36
C PHE A 76 8.61 -4.02 8.19
N THR A 77 9.21 -5.21 8.25
CA THR A 77 10.56 -5.39 8.82
C THR A 77 11.56 -5.66 7.69
N ASP A 78 12.84 -5.40 7.97
CA ASP A 78 13.94 -5.78 7.06
C ASP A 78 13.88 -7.28 6.71
N GLU A 79 13.53 -8.14 7.66
CA GLU A 79 13.37 -9.58 7.44
C GLU A 79 12.23 -9.90 6.47
N ASN A 80 11.09 -9.20 6.59
CA ASN A 80 9.97 -9.37 5.67
C ASN A 80 10.37 -9.01 4.24
N ILE A 81 11.04 -7.85 4.07
CA ILE A 81 11.48 -7.38 2.75
C ILE A 81 12.53 -8.32 2.15
N ASN A 82 13.52 -8.74 2.95
CA ASN A 82 14.53 -9.70 2.50
C ASN A 82 13.93 -11.05 2.10
N THR A 83 12.88 -11.50 2.80
CA THR A 83 12.16 -12.73 2.46
C THR A 83 11.46 -12.62 1.10
N VAL A 84 10.80 -11.48 0.83
CA VAL A 84 10.18 -11.20 -0.47
C VAL A 84 11.23 -11.19 -1.58
N TYR A 85 12.39 -10.57 -1.34
CA TYR A 85 13.48 -10.53 -2.32
C TYR A 85 14.19 -11.88 -2.53
N ALA A 86 14.13 -12.81 -1.59
CA ALA A 86 14.89 -14.06 -1.71
C ALA A 86 14.23 -15.09 -2.65
N CYS A 87 12.90 -15.11 -2.74
CA CYS A 87 12.18 -16.19 -3.43
C CYS A 87 11.13 -15.65 -4.42
N PRO A 88 11.11 -16.11 -5.68
CA PRO A 88 10.05 -15.79 -6.64
C PRO A 88 8.66 -16.32 -6.25
N TYR A 89 8.63 -17.40 -5.48
CA TYR A 89 7.41 -18.08 -5.05
C TYR A 89 7.46 -18.31 -3.54
N PRO A 90 7.36 -17.24 -2.73
CA PRO A 90 7.35 -17.40 -1.29
C PRO A 90 6.13 -18.26 -0.88
N PRO A 91 6.23 -19.07 0.19
CA PRO A 91 5.06 -19.72 0.76
C PRO A 91 4.02 -18.65 1.09
N ASN A 92 2.72 -18.95 0.95
CA ASN A 92 1.65 -17.95 0.96
C ASN A 92 1.84 -16.83 2.00
N PHE A 93 2.12 -17.17 3.26
CA PHE A 93 2.27 -16.20 4.37
C PHE A 93 3.52 -15.29 4.31
N ALA A 94 4.45 -15.55 3.40
CA ALA A 94 5.63 -14.74 3.15
C ALA A 94 5.51 -13.94 1.83
N ALA A 95 4.35 -14.00 1.16
CA ALA A 95 4.08 -13.15 0.03
C ALA A 95 3.94 -11.69 0.47
N LEU A 96 4.35 -10.76 -0.40
CA LEU A 96 4.28 -9.32 -0.17
C LEU A 96 2.89 -8.86 0.30
N GLU A 97 1.82 -9.46 -0.24
CA GLU A 97 0.43 -9.16 0.13
C GLU A 97 0.14 -9.37 1.63
N TYR A 98 0.73 -10.38 2.28
CA TYR A 98 0.49 -10.62 3.70
C TYR A 98 1.19 -9.58 4.59
N TYR A 99 2.43 -9.22 4.26
CA TYR A 99 3.13 -8.15 4.98
C TYR A 99 2.50 -6.78 4.74
N HIS A 100 2.05 -6.52 3.51
CA HIS A 100 1.23 -5.36 3.16
C HIS A 100 -0.05 -5.28 4.00
N ALA A 101 -0.75 -6.41 4.20
CA ALA A 101 -1.93 -6.48 5.03
C ALA A 101 -1.63 -6.22 6.52
N SER A 102 -0.48 -6.66 7.04
CA SER A 102 -0.06 -6.33 8.41
C SER A 102 0.04 -4.83 8.65
N VAL A 103 0.50 -4.04 7.67
CA VAL A 103 0.58 -2.58 7.78
C VAL A 103 -0.80 -1.94 7.78
N HIS A 104 -1.73 -2.41 6.93
CA HIS A 104 -3.13 -1.97 6.97
C HIS A 104 -3.75 -2.18 8.35
N ILE A 105 -3.50 -3.35 8.94
CA ILE A 105 -3.98 -3.70 10.29
C ILE A 105 -3.30 -2.84 11.35
N TRP A 106 -2.00 -2.54 11.19
CA TRP A 106 -1.24 -1.70 12.11
C TRP A 106 -1.73 -0.26 12.19
N ILE A 107 -2.12 0.34 11.06
CA ILE A 107 -2.72 1.67 11.07
C ILE A 107 -4.11 1.63 11.73
N GLY A 108 -4.86 0.55 11.52
CA GLY A 108 -6.18 0.39 12.09
C GLY A 108 -7.21 1.35 11.48
N GLY A 109 -8.34 1.52 12.18
CA GLY A 109 -9.43 2.41 11.75
C GLY A 109 -9.87 2.15 10.30
N ASP A 110 -9.95 3.21 9.50
CA ASP A 110 -10.39 3.10 8.10
C ASP A 110 -9.42 2.30 7.23
N MET A 111 -8.12 2.28 7.56
CA MET A 111 -7.10 1.53 6.82
C MET A 111 -7.24 0.01 6.96
N LYS A 112 -7.94 -0.49 7.98
CA LYS A 112 -8.03 -1.94 8.24
C LYS A 112 -8.98 -2.67 7.28
N PRO A 113 -10.24 -2.24 7.05
CA PRO A 113 -11.11 -2.90 6.07
C PRO A 113 -10.72 -2.56 4.62
N PRO A 114 -10.60 -3.56 3.72
CA PRO A 114 -10.29 -3.30 2.32
C PRO A 114 -11.30 -2.38 1.59
N SER A 115 -12.54 -2.31 2.08
CA SER A 115 -13.59 -1.46 1.49
C SER A 115 -13.48 0.01 1.83
N THR A 116 -12.79 0.37 2.92
CA THR A 116 -12.70 1.73 3.45
C THR A 116 -11.27 2.28 3.44
N SER A 117 -10.27 1.44 3.22
CA SER A 117 -8.86 1.82 3.38
C SER A 117 -8.43 3.00 2.52
N ALA A 118 -9.00 3.13 1.33
CA ALA A 118 -8.74 4.26 0.43
C ALA A 118 -9.36 5.60 0.89
N ASN A 119 -10.14 5.65 1.98
CA ASN A 119 -10.56 6.91 2.63
C ASN A 119 -9.37 7.65 3.24
N ASP A 120 -8.36 6.92 3.75
CA ASP A 120 -7.18 7.52 4.37
C ASP A 120 -6.10 7.81 3.31
N PRO A 121 -5.65 9.07 3.14
CA PRO A 121 -4.60 9.42 2.18
C PRO A 121 -3.29 8.64 2.35
N VAL A 122 -2.99 8.14 3.55
CA VAL A 122 -1.80 7.29 3.78
C VAL A 122 -1.85 5.98 2.97
N PHE A 123 -3.04 5.54 2.54
CA PHE A 123 -3.24 4.41 1.62
C PHE A 123 -2.33 4.49 0.40
N PHE A 124 -2.25 5.67 -0.22
CA PHE A 124 -1.48 5.87 -1.44
C PHE A 124 0.03 5.85 -1.19
N LEU A 125 0.48 6.35 -0.04
CA LEU A 125 1.89 6.30 0.36
C LEU A 125 2.33 4.87 0.68
N HIS A 126 1.49 4.13 1.38
CA HIS A 126 1.70 2.71 1.67
C HIS A 126 1.79 1.89 0.38
N HIS A 127 0.81 2.02 -0.51
CA HIS A 127 0.82 1.29 -1.77
C HIS A 127 1.95 1.72 -2.73
N SER A 128 2.43 2.95 -2.65
CA SER A 128 3.63 3.37 -3.41
C SER A 128 4.88 2.67 -2.88
N PHE A 129 4.97 2.39 -1.58
CA PHE A 129 6.09 1.61 -1.03
C PHE A 129 5.99 0.13 -1.39
N VAL A 130 4.78 -0.43 -1.42
CA VAL A 130 4.55 -1.81 -1.88
C VAL A 130 4.94 -1.96 -3.35
N ASP A 131 4.58 -0.99 -4.19
CA ASP A 131 4.98 -0.97 -5.60
C ASP A 131 6.51 -0.86 -5.77
N TYR A 132 7.15 -0.02 -4.96
CA TYR A 132 8.62 0.08 -4.90
C TYR A 132 9.28 -1.28 -4.55
N ILE A 133 8.76 -2.00 -3.55
CA ILE A 133 9.26 -3.34 -3.20
C ILE A 133 9.05 -4.31 -4.38
N PHE A 134 7.89 -4.27 -5.02
CA PHE A 134 7.60 -5.13 -6.16
C PHE A 134 8.52 -4.86 -7.35
N GLU A 135 8.76 -3.60 -7.70
CA GLU A 135 9.66 -3.22 -8.79
C GLU A 135 11.12 -3.60 -8.47
N ASN A 136 11.58 -3.43 -7.23
CA ASN A 136 12.90 -3.89 -6.81
C ASN A 136 13.04 -5.41 -6.98
N TRP A 137 12.05 -6.18 -6.54
CA TRP A 137 12.06 -7.63 -6.77
C TRP A 137 12.16 -7.96 -8.26
N ARG A 138 11.40 -7.27 -9.12
CA ARG A 138 11.46 -7.46 -10.58
C ARG A 138 12.83 -7.11 -11.14
N GLN A 139 13.48 -6.06 -10.68
CA GLN A 139 14.83 -5.70 -11.13
C GLN A 139 15.89 -6.73 -10.72
N MET A 140 15.71 -7.39 -9.57
CA MET A 140 16.62 -8.44 -9.09
C MET A 140 16.45 -9.78 -9.84
N HIS A 141 15.24 -10.09 -10.31
CA HIS A 141 14.92 -11.44 -10.86
C HIS A 141 14.60 -11.47 -12.35
N GLN A 142 14.25 -10.33 -12.94
CA GLN A 142 13.80 -10.24 -14.32
C GLN A 142 14.69 -9.26 -15.08
N ASN A 143 15.13 -9.68 -16.27
CA ASN A 143 15.70 -8.73 -17.23
C ASN A 143 14.60 -7.80 -17.76
N ARG A 144 14.99 -6.78 -18.54
CA ARG A 144 14.05 -5.80 -19.09
C ARG A 144 12.90 -6.41 -19.89
N ILE A 145 13.18 -7.42 -20.73
CA ILE A 145 12.15 -8.06 -21.57
C ILE A 145 11.19 -8.87 -20.70
N GLN A 146 11.72 -9.63 -19.74
CA GLN A 146 10.93 -10.40 -18.77
C GLN A 146 10.01 -9.48 -17.97
N ARG A 147 10.51 -8.33 -17.51
CA ARG A 147 9.68 -7.34 -16.81
C ARG A 147 8.46 -6.94 -17.65
N GLU A 148 8.62 -6.72 -18.95
CA GLU A 148 7.53 -6.33 -19.83
C GLU A 148 6.56 -7.49 -20.15
N GLN A 149 7.03 -8.74 -20.18
CA GLN A 149 6.26 -9.88 -20.70
C GLN A 149 5.77 -10.88 -19.66
N ASP A 150 6.55 -11.17 -18.61
CA ASP A 150 6.29 -12.28 -17.70
C ASP A 150 5.03 -12.03 -16.84
N TYR A 151 4.11 -12.97 -16.83
CA TYR A 151 2.92 -12.95 -15.98
C TYR A 151 2.69 -14.38 -15.46
N PRO A 152 2.15 -14.56 -14.24
CA PRO A 152 1.88 -15.89 -13.70
C PRO A 152 1.07 -16.78 -14.65
N GLU A 153 1.32 -18.09 -14.60
CA GLU A 153 0.61 -19.08 -15.41
C GLU A 153 -0.89 -19.06 -15.10
N GLU A 154 -1.72 -19.14 -16.15
CA GLU A 154 -3.17 -19.07 -16.06
C GLU A 154 -3.76 -20.44 -15.70
N ILE A 155 -3.82 -20.74 -14.40
CA ILE A 155 -4.35 -22.01 -13.88
C ILE A 155 -5.77 -21.82 -13.32
N ILE A 156 -6.80 -22.13 -14.13
CA ILE A 156 -8.23 -21.90 -13.80
C ILE A 156 -8.71 -22.62 -12.53
N THR A 157 -8.04 -23.70 -12.11
CA THR A 157 -8.36 -24.43 -10.89
C THR A 157 -7.81 -23.78 -9.63
N CYS A 158 -6.82 -22.88 -9.77
CA CYS A 158 -6.12 -22.25 -8.65
C CYS A 158 -6.47 -20.78 -8.47
N THR A 159 -6.81 -20.07 -9.54
CA THR A 159 -7.16 -18.64 -9.47
C THR A 159 -8.30 -18.29 -10.43
N THR A 160 -9.00 -17.21 -10.10
CA THR A 160 -10.08 -16.69 -10.93
C THR A 160 -9.52 -16.17 -12.26
N PRO A 161 -10.23 -16.39 -13.41
CA PRO A 161 -9.84 -15.81 -14.68
C PRO A 161 -9.74 -14.27 -14.68
N ARG A 162 -10.26 -13.60 -13.65
CA ARG A 162 -10.11 -12.14 -13.47
C ARG A 162 -8.67 -11.70 -13.18
N HIS A 163 -7.82 -12.60 -12.69
CA HIS A 163 -6.40 -12.32 -12.43
C HIS A 163 -5.49 -12.73 -13.59
N PHE A 164 -6.04 -13.21 -14.71
CA PHE A 164 -5.26 -13.63 -15.88
C PHE A 164 -4.68 -12.44 -16.63
N ALA A 165 -3.61 -12.66 -17.40
CA ALA A 165 -2.80 -11.59 -17.98
C ALA A 165 -3.62 -10.62 -18.85
N ASN A 166 -4.61 -11.17 -19.57
CA ASN A 166 -5.45 -10.41 -20.50
C ASN A 166 -6.82 -10.02 -19.93
N ALA A 167 -7.08 -10.26 -18.64
CA ALA A 167 -8.30 -9.81 -17.99
C ALA A 167 -8.22 -8.32 -17.64
N ASN A 168 -9.37 -7.64 -17.65
CA ASN A 168 -9.45 -6.22 -17.30
C ASN A 168 -9.28 -6.01 -15.78
N MET A 169 -8.39 -5.08 -15.42
CA MET A 169 -8.26 -4.51 -14.07
C MET A 169 -9.46 -3.62 -13.78
N ARG A 170 -10.54 -4.20 -13.24
CA ARG A 170 -11.75 -3.43 -12.91
C ARG A 170 -11.46 -2.41 -11.80
N PRO A 171 -12.03 -1.19 -11.86
CA PRO A 171 -13.01 -0.70 -12.84
C PRO A 171 -12.41 -0.06 -14.11
N PHE A 172 -11.09 -0.17 -14.32
CA PHE A 172 -10.38 0.45 -15.43
C PHE A 172 -10.47 -0.36 -16.73
N ASN A 173 -10.23 0.31 -17.86
CA ASN A 173 -10.11 -0.32 -19.18
C ASN A 173 -8.64 -0.64 -19.52
N LEU A 174 -7.94 -1.23 -18.56
CA LEU A 174 -6.56 -1.69 -18.68
C LEU A 174 -6.53 -3.19 -18.38
N VAL A 175 -5.65 -3.94 -19.05
CA VAL A 175 -5.45 -5.37 -18.77
C VAL A 175 -4.35 -5.59 -17.75
N ASN A 176 -4.44 -6.65 -16.95
CA ASN A 176 -3.50 -6.93 -15.85
C ASN A 176 -2.03 -6.88 -16.29
N LYS A 177 -1.69 -7.45 -17.46
CA LYS A 177 -0.30 -7.43 -17.97
C LYS A 177 0.24 -6.02 -18.27
N HIS A 178 -0.64 -5.05 -18.51
CA HIS A 178 -0.26 -3.64 -18.75
C HIS A 178 -0.18 -2.82 -17.47
N GLY A 179 -0.65 -3.34 -16.33
CA GLY A 179 -0.52 -2.67 -15.03
C GLY A 179 0.93 -2.44 -14.59
N LYS A 180 1.90 -2.95 -15.33
CA LYS A 180 3.35 -2.81 -15.10
C LYS A 180 3.99 -1.57 -15.74
N GLN A 181 3.22 -0.78 -16.51
CA GLN A 181 3.72 0.33 -17.34
C GLN A 181 3.21 1.72 -16.89
N ILE A 182 2.55 1.79 -15.74
CA ILE A 182 2.12 3.04 -15.10
C ILE A 182 3.19 3.46 -14.10
#